data_AF-A0A9W7FYX2-F1
#
_entry.id   AF-A0A9W7FYX2-F1
#
_cell.length_a   1.000
_cell.length_b   1.000
_cell.length_c   1.000
_cell.angle_alpha   90.00
_cell.angle_beta   90.00
_cell.angle_gamma   90.00
#
_symmetry.space_group_name_H-M   'P 1'
#
loop_
_entity.id
_entity.type
_entity.pdbx_description
1 polymer ?
#
loop_
_entity_poly.entity_id
_entity_poly.type
_entity_poly.pdbx_seq_one_letter_code
_entity_poly.pdbx_strand_id
1 'polypeptide(L)'
;MSSGTPPPPATIIVIVQAFTVFEADNGGEDFEWKMGDDLRIEVSPTLTFRDFALKVKEIKGIPLIRMRYSLRSGEIKESKWERSLRQVGIYDKGKVRLEPTTPFCWQWEPIEYYWQKTVEALVENCDPKLGSSFTHLKEKVPLPPTMKSVKLMSFIRKYPDIFQCEVSTSSTDSIWIHINKDYDLPTWV
;
A
#
# COMPACT_ATOMS: atom_id res chain seq x y z
N MET A 1 -43.83 26.16 23.04
CA MET A 1 -43.62 25.12 22.00
C MET A 1 -42.12 24.98 21.83
N SER A 2 -41.51 23.98 22.47
CA SER A 2 -40.06 23.77 22.35
C SER A 2 -39.75 23.21 20.98
N SER A 3 -39.07 24.00 20.16
CA SER A 3 -38.49 23.58 18.88
C SER A 3 -37.36 22.59 19.16
N GLY A 4 -37.72 21.30 19.27
CA GLY A 4 -36.75 20.23 19.35
C GLY A 4 -36.00 20.14 18.02
N THR A 5 -34.73 20.52 18.03
CA THR A 5 -33.82 20.25 16.91
C THR A 5 -33.81 18.74 16.67
N PRO A 6 -34.06 18.27 15.43
CA PRO A 6 -34.02 16.85 15.15
C PRO A 6 -32.63 16.30 15.48
N PRO A 7 -32.54 15.08 16.04
CA PRO A 7 -31.25 14.46 16.34
C PRO A 7 -30.41 14.38 15.06
N PRO A 8 -29.08 14.57 15.15
CA PRO A 8 -28.21 14.47 14.00
C PRO A 8 -28.41 13.11 13.32
N PRO A 9 -28.40 13.06 11.97
CA PRO A 9 -28.56 11.81 11.26
C PRO A 9 -27.47 10.83 11.69
N ALA A 10 -27.87 9.62 12.07
CA ALA A 10 -26.93 8.60 12.52
C ALA A 10 -25.92 8.33 11.40
N THR A 11 -24.64 8.58 11.65
CA THR A 11 -23.55 8.22 10.74
C THR A 11 -22.95 6.88 11.14
N ILE A 12 -22.33 6.21 10.17
CA ILE A 12 -21.55 4.99 10.39
C ILE A 12 -20.15 5.18 9.80
N ILE A 13 -19.16 4.55 10.42
CA ILE A 13 -17.79 4.50 9.90
C ILE A 13 -17.64 3.21 9.11
N VAL A 14 -17.34 3.30 7.82
CA VAL A 14 -17.02 2.14 6.98
C VAL A 14 -15.51 2.11 6.75
N ILE A 15 -14.91 0.94 6.94
CA ILE A 15 -13.48 0.70 6.72
C ILE A 15 -13.31 0.00 5.37
N VAL A 16 -12.73 0.70 4.41
CA VAL A 16 -12.32 0.11 3.13
C VAL A 16 -10.90 -0.41 3.27
N GLN A 17 -10.76 -1.73 3.26
CA GLN A 17 -9.46 -2.37 3.42
C GLN A 17 -8.69 -2.29 2.11
N ALA A 18 -7.46 -1.79 2.19
CA ALA A 18 -6.49 -1.95 1.12
C ALA A 18 -6.29 -3.43 0.85
N PHE A 19 -6.23 -3.80 -0.42
CA PHE A 19 -5.94 -5.18 -0.79
C PHE A 19 -4.47 -5.51 -0.55
N THR A 20 -4.24 -6.79 -0.37
CA THR A 20 -2.92 -7.39 -0.27
C THR A 20 -2.60 -8.07 -1.59
N VAL A 21 -1.38 -7.90 -2.08
CA VAL A 21 -0.88 -8.70 -3.20
C VAL A 21 0.03 -9.78 -2.64
N PHE A 22 -0.16 -11.00 -3.13
CA PHE A 22 0.77 -12.12 -2.94
C PHE A 22 1.58 -12.26 -4.22
N GLU A 23 2.89 -12.17 -4.10
CA GLU A 23 3.79 -12.44 -5.21
C GLU A 23 4.71 -13.59 -4.82
N ALA A 24 4.66 -14.67 -5.59
CA ALA A 24 5.64 -15.74 -5.51
C ALA A 24 6.92 -15.22 -6.16
N ASP A 25 7.97 -14.99 -5.37
CA ASP A 25 9.27 -14.69 -5.94
C ASP A 25 9.86 -15.97 -6.56
N ASN A 26 10.71 -15.84 -7.58
CA ASN A 26 11.29 -16.97 -8.33
C ASN A 26 12.28 -17.81 -7.46
N GLY A 27 11.84 -18.42 -6.37
CA GLY A 27 12.65 -19.31 -5.54
C GLY A 27 12.35 -19.38 -4.03
N GLY A 28 11.39 -18.64 -3.47
CA GLY A 28 11.10 -18.74 -2.03
C GLY A 28 9.99 -17.81 -1.54
N GLU A 29 9.17 -18.35 -0.61
CA GLU A 29 8.08 -17.78 0.21
C GLU A 29 7.18 -16.68 -0.40
N ASP A 30 5.86 -16.87 -0.30
CA ASP A 30 4.87 -15.86 -0.71
C ASP A 30 5.05 -14.61 0.16
N PHE A 31 5.51 -13.50 -0.44
CA PHE A 31 5.59 -12.23 0.26
C PHE A 31 4.23 -11.53 0.24
N GLU A 32 3.74 -11.19 1.43
CA GLU A 32 2.50 -10.45 1.62
C GLU A 32 2.77 -8.94 1.53
N TRP A 33 2.32 -8.27 0.46
CA TRP A 33 2.46 -6.82 0.33
C TRP A 33 1.13 -6.09 0.53
N LYS A 34 1.01 -5.35 1.64
CA LYS A 34 -0.15 -4.48 1.89
C LYS A 34 -0.05 -3.22 1.02
N MET A 35 -1.03 -2.99 0.16
CA MET A 35 -0.96 -1.91 -0.83
C MET A 35 -1.14 -0.50 -0.24
N GLY A 36 -1.55 -0.38 1.02
CA GLY A 36 -1.62 0.88 1.74
C GLY A 36 -2.45 0.81 3.00
N ASP A 37 -2.82 1.97 3.52
CA ASP A 37 -3.62 2.06 4.74
C ASP A 37 -5.11 1.91 4.46
N ASP A 38 -5.82 1.40 5.47
CA ASP A 38 -7.27 1.24 5.42
C ASP A 38 -7.94 2.62 5.35
N LEU A 39 -8.82 2.81 4.36
CA LEU A 39 -9.55 4.07 4.20
C LEU A 39 -10.81 4.06 5.10
N ARG A 40 -10.92 5.06 5.98
CA ARG A 40 -12.09 5.25 6.84
C ARG A 40 -13.00 6.30 6.25
N ILE A 41 -14.27 5.96 6.04
CA ILE A 41 -15.27 6.87 5.46
C ILE A 41 -16.48 6.94 6.38
N GLU A 42 -16.85 8.15 6.75
CA GLU A 42 -18.08 8.42 7.49
C GLU A 42 -19.24 8.66 6.50
N VAL A 43 -20.31 7.87 6.63
CA VAL A 43 -21.45 7.89 5.71
C VAL A 43 -22.77 7.65 6.45
N SER A 44 -23.87 8.08 5.84
CA SER A 44 -25.20 7.68 6.31
C SER A 44 -25.43 6.18 6.06
N PRO A 45 -26.03 5.42 6.98
CA PRO A 45 -26.39 4.03 6.77
C PRO A 45 -27.46 3.83 5.70
N THR A 46 -28.21 4.88 5.35
CA THR A 46 -29.22 4.86 4.28
C THR A 46 -28.62 5.13 2.89
N LEU A 47 -27.33 5.52 2.83
CA LEU A 47 -26.62 5.76 1.57
C LEU A 47 -26.65 4.49 0.71
N THR A 48 -26.81 4.65 -0.59
CA THR A 48 -26.70 3.51 -1.51
C THR A 48 -25.25 3.03 -1.59
N PHE A 49 -25.06 1.77 -1.96
CA PHE A 49 -23.72 1.27 -2.19
C PHE A 49 -23.03 1.97 -3.37
N ARG A 50 -23.80 2.36 -4.40
CA ARG A 50 -23.30 3.15 -5.53
C ARG A 50 -22.71 4.49 -5.09
N ASP A 51 -23.43 5.24 -4.26
CA ASP A 51 -22.97 6.55 -3.78
C ASP A 51 -21.74 6.40 -2.87
N PHE A 52 -21.70 5.33 -2.07
CA PHE A 52 -20.51 4.97 -1.32
C PHE A 52 -19.30 4.70 -2.23
N ALA A 53 -19.46 3.91 -3.28
CA ALA A 53 -18.39 3.62 -4.23
C ALA A 53 -17.94 4.89 -4.99
N LEU A 54 -18.86 5.81 -5.30
CA LEU A 54 -18.54 7.12 -5.87
C LEU A 54 -17.68 7.97 -4.94
N LYS A 55 -17.98 7.97 -3.62
CA LYS A 55 -17.12 8.63 -2.62
C LYS A 55 -15.72 8.02 -2.58
N VAL A 56 -15.61 6.69 -2.64
CA VAL A 56 -14.29 6.03 -2.70
C VAL A 56 -13.53 6.46 -3.97
N LYS A 57 -14.20 6.53 -5.12
CA LYS A 57 -13.61 7.04 -6.37
C LYS A 57 -13.13 8.49 -6.22
N GLU A 58 -13.89 9.35 -5.57
CA GLU A 58 -13.51 10.74 -5.37
C GLU A 58 -12.26 10.86 -4.49
N ILE A 59 -12.18 10.08 -3.41
CA ILE A 59 -11.05 10.10 -2.48
C ILE A 59 -9.79 9.49 -3.11
N LYS A 60 -9.93 8.35 -3.79
CA LYS A 60 -8.79 7.56 -4.29
C LYS A 60 -8.46 7.78 -5.78
N GLY A 61 -9.32 8.47 -6.53
CA GLY A 61 -9.15 8.68 -7.98
C GLY A 61 -9.29 7.41 -8.84
N ILE A 62 -9.70 6.28 -8.26
CA ILE A 62 -9.80 5.00 -8.97
C ILE A 62 -11.15 4.94 -9.73
N PRO A 63 -11.18 4.58 -11.03
CA PRO A 63 -12.44 4.41 -11.75
C PRO A 63 -13.27 3.24 -11.20
N LEU A 64 -14.59 3.42 -11.11
CA LEU A 64 -15.52 2.40 -10.59
C LEU A 64 -15.41 1.04 -11.31
N ILE A 65 -15.23 1.05 -12.63
CA ILE A 65 -15.08 -0.19 -13.45
C ILE A 65 -13.84 -1.01 -13.08
N ARG A 66 -12.88 -0.41 -12.36
CA ARG A 66 -11.68 -1.09 -11.87
C ARG A 66 -11.80 -1.57 -10.42
N MET A 67 -12.91 -1.28 -9.75
CA MET A 67 -13.14 -1.61 -8.35
C MET A 67 -13.97 -2.88 -8.21
N ARG A 68 -13.48 -3.83 -7.41
CA ARG A 68 -14.23 -5.01 -6.97
C ARG A 68 -14.37 -4.97 -5.45
N TYR A 69 -15.60 -4.93 -4.97
CA TYR A 69 -15.88 -4.88 -3.54
C TYR A 69 -16.33 -6.24 -3.01
N SER A 70 -15.76 -6.64 -1.88
CA SER A 70 -16.15 -7.87 -1.20
C SER A 70 -16.34 -7.67 0.31
N LEU A 71 -17.29 -8.41 0.85
CA LEU A 71 -17.49 -8.58 2.28
C LEU A 71 -17.00 -9.98 2.67
N ARG A 72 -17.01 -10.30 3.97
CA ARG A 72 -16.78 -11.66 4.45
C ARG A 72 -17.76 -12.68 3.83
N SER A 73 -18.97 -12.24 3.49
CA SER A 73 -20.00 -13.06 2.84
C SER A 73 -19.82 -13.25 1.33
N GLY A 74 -18.81 -12.61 0.73
CA GLY A 74 -18.55 -12.66 -0.71
C GLY A 74 -18.66 -11.30 -1.41
N GLU A 75 -18.58 -11.34 -2.73
CA GLU A 75 -18.55 -10.16 -3.61
C GLU A 75 -19.89 -9.40 -3.66
N ILE A 76 -19.81 -8.07 -3.68
CA ILE A 76 -20.95 -7.18 -3.88
C ILE A 76 -21.15 -6.95 -5.39
N LYS A 77 -22.03 -7.76 -5.99
CA LYS A 77 -22.41 -7.65 -7.40
C LYS A 77 -23.08 -6.30 -7.72
N GLU A 78 -22.93 -5.83 -8.95
CA GLU A 78 -23.57 -4.60 -9.47
C GLU A 78 -25.09 -4.56 -9.25
N SER A 79 -25.79 -5.69 -9.33
CA SER A 79 -27.23 -5.78 -9.07
C SER A 79 -27.64 -5.40 -7.64
N LYS A 80 -26.69 -5.24 -6.71
CA LYS A 80 -26.92 -4.77 -5.34
C LYS A 80 -26.54 -3.30 -5.13
N TRP A 81 -26.04 -2.58 -6.14
CA TRP A 81 -25.48 -1.23 -5.95
C TRP A 81 -26.52 -0.17 -5.58
N GLU A 82 -27.77 -0.32 -6.01
CA GLU A 82 -28.88 0.57 -5.66
C GLU A 82 -29.46 0.29 -4.26
N ARG A 83 -28.95 -0.74 -3.55
CA ARG A 83 -29.38 -1.04 -2.18
C ARG A 83 -28.62 -0.18 -1.18
N SER A 84 -29.26 0.10 -0.05
CA SER A 84 -28.60 0.79 1.07
C SER A 84 -27.46 -0.03 1.65
N LEU A 85 -26.50 0.63 2.31
CA LEU A 85 -25.36 -0.02 2.99
C LEU A 85 -25.81 -1.14 3.94
N ARG A 86 -26.87 -0.91 4.72
CA ARG A 86 -27.41 -1.94 5.63
C ARG A 86 -27.95 -3.16 4.88
N GLN A 87 -28.65 -2.96 3.76
CA GLN A 87 -29.22 -4.05 2.95
C GLN A 87 -28.15 -4.88 2.24
N VAL A 88 -26.96 -4.33 2.01
CA VAL A 88 -25.81 -5.08 1.49
C VAL A 88 -24.95 -5.70 2.60
N GLY A 89 -25.27 -5.46 3.87
CA GLY A 89 -24.58 -6.05 5.02
C GLY A 89 -23.43 -5.20 5.58
N ILE A 90 -23.39 -3.90 5.28
CA ILE A 90 -22.41 -2.94 5.80
C ILE A 90 -23.04 -2.18 6.97
N TYR A 91 -22.41 -2.29 8.14
CA TYR A 91 -22.84 -1.67 9.40
C TYR A 91 -21.74 -0.76 9.95
N ASP A 92 -21.96 -0.14 11.11
CA ASP A 92 -20.93 0.67 11.76
C ASP A 92 -19.67 -0.14 12.05
N LYS A 93 -18.51 0.44 11.70
CA LYS A 93 -17.18 -0.17 11.71
C LYS A 93 -17.08 -1.43 10.84
N GLY A 94 -18.01 -1.61 9.90
CA GLY A 94 -17.99 -2.69 8.93
C GLY A 94 -16.77 -2.58 8.01
N LYS A 95 -16.13 -3.73 7.73
CA LYS A 95 -14.99 -3.82 6.83
C LYS A 95 -15.45 -4.26 5.45
N VAL A 96 -15.09 -3.48 4.44
CA VAL A 96 -15.31 -3.79 3.03
C VAL A 96 -13.95 -3.91 2.38
N ARG A 97 -13.65 -5.03 1.73
CA ARG A 97 -12.41 -5.15 0.98
C ARG A 97 -12.61 -4.58 -0.41
N LEU A 98 -11.65 -3.78 -0.87
CA LEU A 98 -11.63 -3.26 -2.23
C LEU A 98 -10.40 -3.82 -2.96
N GLU A 99 -10.67 -4.60 -4.00
CA GLU A 99 -9.68 -5.26 -4.84
C GLU A 99 -9.75 -4.72 -6.28
N PRO A 100 -8.67 -4.82 -7.05
CA PRO A 100 -8.71 -4.49 -8.46
C PRO A 100 -9.47 -5.56 -9.25
N THR A 101 -10.23 -5.15 -10.28
CA THR A 101 -10.94 -6.11 -11.16
C THR A 101 -9.97 -6.97 -11.98
N THR A 102 -8.81 -6.43 -12.31
CA THR A 102 -7.69 -7.14 -12.93
C THR A 102 -6.40 -6.87 -12.16
N PRO A 103 -5.49 -7.84 -12.00
CA PRO A 103 -4.25 -7.62 -11.27
C PRO A 103 -3.48 -6.39 -11.79
N PHE A 104 -2.99 -5.55 -10.87
CA PHE A 104 -2.15 -4.38 -11.14
C PHE A 104 -2.78 -3.26 -11.98
N CYS A 105 -4.11 -3.23 -12.20
CA CYS A 105 -4.74 -2.21 -13.03
C CYS A 105 -4.90 -0.83 -12.38
N TRP A 106 -4.59 -0.72 -11.08
CA TRP A 106 -4.43 0.53 -10.35
C TRP A 106 -3.64 0.29 -9.06
N GLN A 107 -3.26 1.39 -8.40
CA GLN A 107 -2.48 1.42 -7.17
C GLN A 107 -3.30 2.11 -6.06
N TRP A 108 -3.17 1.64 -4.83
CA TRP A 108 -3.94 2.18 -3.69
C TRP A 108 -3.44 3.55 -3.24
N GLU A 109 -2.12 3.73 -3.24
CA GLU A 109 -1.41 5.01 -3.07
C GLU A 109 -0.62 5.40 -4.33
N PRO A 110 -0.14 6.65 -4.42
CA PRO A 110 0.82 7.09 -5.44
C PRO A 110 2.14 6.31 -5.42
N ILE A 111 2.94 6.42 -6.49
CA ILE A 111 4.17 5.64 -6.62
C ILE A 111 5.21 5.97 -5.53
N GLU A 112 5.23 7.23 -5.10
CA GLU A 112 6.13 7.77 -4.08
C GLU A 112 5.93 7.09 -2.71
N TYR A 113 4.69 6.72 -2.38
CA TYR A 113 4.38 5.97 -1.17
C TYR A 113 5.12 4.63 -1.15
N TYR A 114 5.08 3.89 -2.26
CA TYR A 114 5.75 2.59 -2.34
C TYR A 114 7.27 2.73 -2.33
N TRP A 115 7.80 3.78 -2.97
CA TRP A 115 9.24 4.08 -2.90
C TRP A 115 9.67 4.34 -1.46
N GLN A 116 8.93 5.16 -0.72
CA GLN A 116 9.22 5.43 0.68
C GLN A 116 9.17 4.14 1.51
N LYS A 117 8.17 3.29 1.32
CA LYS A 117 8.08 2.00 2.01
C LYS A 117 9.26 1.08 1.72
N THR A 118 9.74 1.05 0.48
CA THR A 118 10.96 0.31 0.12
C THR A 118 12.21 0.89 0.79
N VAL A 119 12.33 2.22 0.87
CA VAL A 119 13.44 2.87 1.59
C VAL A 119 13.40 2.55 3.09
N GLU A 120 12.23 2.65 3.72
CA GLU A 120 12.02 2.29 5.12
C GLU A 120 12.46 0.83 5.38
N ALA A 121 12.00 -0.11 4.55
CA ALA A 121 12.37 -1.51 4.66
C ALA A 121 13.89 -1.74 4.44
N LEU A 122 14.52 -1.01 3.50
CA LEU A 122 15.97 -1.05 3.31
C LEU A 122 16.73 -0.57 4.55
N VAL A 123 16.30 0.54 5.15
CA VAL A 123 16.93 1.10 6.34
C VAL A 123 16.75 0.16 7.54
N GLU A 124 15.57 -0.43 7.71
CA GLU A 124 15.30 -1.38 8.80
C GLU A 124 16.14 -2.67 8.70
N ASN A 125 16.42 -3.14 7.48
CA ASN A 125 17.17 -4.37 7.24
C ASN A 125 18.67 -4.15 6.99
N CYS A 126 19.13 -2.91 6.97
CA CYS A 126 20.55 -2.58 6.79
C CYS A 126 21.23 -2.40 8.15
N ASP A 127 22.37 -3.07 8.39
CA ASP A 127 23.11 -2.90 9.63
C ASP A 127 23.63 -1.45 9.71
N PRO A 128 23.25 -0.69 10.74
CA PRO A 128 23.60 0.73 10.84
C PRO A 128 25.09 1.02 11.07
N LYS A 129 25.90 0.02 11.45
CA LYS A 129 27.33 0.15 11.74
C LYS A 129 28.20 -0.46 10.65
N LEU A 130 27.83 -1.65 10.20
CA LEU A 130 28.64 -2.45 9.26
C LEU A 130 28.12 -2.42 7.82
N GLY A 131 26.90 -1.92 7.61
CA GLY A 131 26.19 -2.11 6.35
C GLY A 131 25.73 -3.57 6.17
N SER A 132 24.97 -3.79 5.11
CA SER A 132 24.47 -5.12 4.74
C SER A 132 24.89 -5.48 3.32
N SER A 133 25.14 -6.77 3.07
CA SER A 133 25.41 -7.24 1.72
C SER A 133 24.17 -7.07 0.85
N PHE A 134 24.36 -6.78 -0.44
CA PHE A 134 23.26 -6.61 -1.38
C PHE A 134 22.41 -7.89 -1.51
N THR A 135 23.04 -9.07 -1.47
CA THR A 135 22.33 -10.36 -1.49
C THR A 135 21.38 -10.48 -0.29
N HIS A 136 21.84 -10.12 0.90
CA HIS A 136 21.01 -10.15 2.10
C HIS A 136 19.81 -9.21 1.99
N LEU A 137 20.03 -7.96 1.55
CA LEU A 137 18.95 -7.00 1.38
C LEU A 137 17.96 -7.43 0.30
N LYS A 138 18.43 -8.06 -0.78
CA LYS A 138 17.57 -8.57 -1.85
C LYS A 138 16.62 -9.68 -1.34
N GLU A 139 17.07 -10.51 -0.41
CA GLU A 139 16.24 -11.57 0.19
C GLU A 139 15.27 -11.03 1.24
N LYS A 140 15.61 -9.93 1.92
CA LYS A 140 14.83 -9.40 3.04
C LYS A 140 13.89 -8.26 2.69
N VAL A 141 14.18 -7.52 1.63
CA VAL A 141 13.41 -6.35 1.22
C VAL A 141 12.60 -6.68 -0.03
N PRO A 142 11.32 -7.07 0.12
CA PRO A 142 10.47 -7.30 -1.03
C PRO A 142 10.22 -5.98 -1.76
N LEU A 143 10.33 -6.02 -3.09
CA LEU A 143 9.92 -4.89 -3.91
C LEU A 143 8.40 -4.89 -4.05
N PRO A 144 7.75 -3.72 -3.96
CA PRO A 144 6.33 -3.59 -4.24
C PRO A 144 6.03 -4.12 -5.66
N PRO A 145 4.86 -4.75 -5.88
CA PRO A 145 4.51 -5.27 -7.21
C PRO A 145 4.48 -4.19 -8.31
N THR A 146 4.22 -2.93 -7.91
CA THR A 146 4.27 -1.75 -8.78
C THR A 146 5.67 -1.44 -9.31
N MET A 147 6.70 -1.99 -8.66
CA MET A 147 8.11 -1.80 -8.97
C MET A 147 8.77 -3.07 -9.54
N LYS A 148 7.99 -4.05 -10.01
CA LYS A 148 8.51 -5.33 -10.52
C LYS A 148 9.57 -5.22 -11.62
N SER A 149 9.53 -4.16 -12.43
CA SER A 149 10.52 -3.89 -13.48
C SER A 149 11.78 -3.19 -12.97
N VAL A 150 11.77 -2.68 -11.74
CA VAL A 150 12.88 -1.93 -11.15
C VAL A 150 13.83 -2.91 -10.47
N LYS A 151 15.10 -2.89 -10.87
CA LYS A 151 16.14 -3.64 -10.17
C LYS A 151 16.46 -2.95 -8.84
N LEU A 152 16.50 -3.69 -7.73
CA LEU A 152 16.77 -3.14 -6.39
C LEU A 152 18.05 -2.28 -6.35
N MET A 153 19.14 -2.73 -6.97
CA MET A 153 20.38 -1.94 -7.06
C MET A 153 20.19 -0.60 -7.78
N SER A 154 19.43 -0.59 -8.87
CA SER A 154 19.09 0.65 -9.58
C SER A 154 18.20 1.57 -8.75
N PHE A 155 17.35 1.01 -7.88
CA PHE A 155 16.55 1.78 -6.94
C PHE A 155 17.42 2.40 -5.84
N ILE A 156 18.27 1.62 -5.17
CA ILE A 156 19.17 2.09 -4.10
C ILE A 156 20.04 3.26 -4.60
N ARG A 157 20.60 3.16 -5.81
CA ARG A 157 21.43 4.22 -6.42
C ARG A 157 20.69 5.52 -6.71
N LYS A 158 19.34 5.54 -6.68
CA LYS A 158 18.56 6.78 -6.79
C LYS A 158 18.53 7.59 -5.50
N TYR A 159 18.93 7.00 -4.38
CA TYR A 159 18.95 7.63 -3.06
C TYR A 159 20.38 7.64 -2.48
N PRO A 160 21.34 8.29 -3.17
CA PRO A 160 22.74 8.34 -2.73
C PRO A 160 22.92 9.15 -1.44
N ASP A 161 21.95 9.99 -1.10
CA ASP A 161 21.84 10.71 0.16
C ASP A 161 21.56 9.76 1.34
N ILE A 162 20.88 8.64 1.09
CA ILE A 162 20.51 7.65 2.12
C ILE A 162 21.46 6.46 2.13
N PHE A 163 21.86 5.98 0.95
CA PHE A 163 22.63 4.75 0.80
C PHE A 163 23.95 4.96 0.07
N GLN A 164 25.01 4.33 0.60
CA GLN A 164 26.30 4.21 -0.07
C GLN A 164 26.52 2.76 -0.52
N CYS A 165 26.87 2.58 -1.80
CA CYS A 165 27.21 1.28 -2.37
C CYS A 165 28.73 1.13 -2.45
N GLU A 166 29.30 0.14 -1.77
CA GLU A 166 30.72 -0.20 -1.86
C GLU A 166 30.90 -1.55 -2.57
N VAL A 167 31.84 -1.60 -3.51
CA VAL A 167 32.23 -2.85 -4.17
C VAL A 167 33.46 -3.38 -3.43
N SER A 168 33.33 -4.54 -2.79
CA SER A 168 34.46 -5.17 -2.14
C SER A 168 35.50 -5.60 -3.17
N THR A 169 36.75 -5.20 -2.98
CA THR A 169 37.89 -5.61 -3.81
C THR A 169 38.45 -6.97 -3.41
N SER A 170 38.08 -7.48 -2.23
CA SER A 170 38.66 -8.68 -1.61
C SER A 170 37.91 -9.97 -1.97
N SER A 171 36.63 -9.84 -2.34
CA SER A 171 35.79 -10.93 -2.83
C SER A 171 35.15 -10.45 -4.12
N THR A 172 35.53 -11.05 -5.25
CA THR A 172 34.85 -10.87 -6.54
C THR A 172 33.34 -10.98 -6.33
N ASP A 173 32.63 -9.87 -6.55
CA ASP A 173 31.17 -9.72 -6.59
C ASP A 173 30.38 -9.44 -5.29
N SER A 174 31.01 -9.15 -4.13
CA SER A 174 30.22 -8.68 -2.98
C SER A 174 30.04 -7.15 -2.97
N ILE A 175 28.80 -6.72 -3.22
CA ILE A 175 28.39 -5.32 -3.07
C ILE A 175 27.83 -5.14 -1.66
N TRP A 176 28.35 -4.15 -0.94
CA TRP A 176 27.91 -3.76 0.40
C TRP A 176 27.14 -2.45 0.33
N ILE A 177 26.05 -2.38 1.09
CA ILE A 177 25.18 -1.22 1.18
C ILE A 177 25.29 -0.68 2.60
N HIS A 178 25.65 0.58 2.75
CA HIS A 178 25.75 1.29 4.02
C HIS A 178 24.67 2.36 4.11
N ILE A 179 24.15 2.62 5.31
CA ILE A 179 23.30 3.79 5.56
C ILE A 179 24.22 4.97 5.84
N ASN A 180 24.04 6.06 5.11
CA ASN A 180 24.71 7.32 5.40
C ASN A 180 24.12 7.89 6.68
N LYS A 181 24.82 7.71 7.80
CA LYS A 181 24.47 8.37 9.06
C LYS A 181 25.23 9.69 9.14
N ASP A 182 24.46 10.78 9.02
CA ASP A 182 24.85 12.17 9.16
C ASP A 182 25.64 12.79 7.98
N TYR A 183 25.26 14.05 7.72
CA TYR A 183 25.73 14.93 6.66
C TYR A 183 27.25 15.17 6.74
N ASP A 184 27.89 15.31 5.57
CA ASP A 184 29.33 15.51 5.30
C ASP A 184 30.23 14.25 5.39
N LEU A 185 30.39 13.57 4.25
CA LEU A 185 31.60 12.80 3.96
C LEU A 185 32.13 13.17 2.57
N PRO A 186 33.47 13.18 2.39
CA PRO A 186 34.15 13.90 1.33
C PRO A 186 33.80 13.31 -0.03
N THR A 187 33.24 14.14 -0.91
CA THR A 187 33.25 13.87 -2.34
C THR A 187 34.70 13.75 -2.78
N TRP A 188 35.12 12.57 -3.23
CA TRP A 188 36.41 12.39 -3.87
C TRP A 188 36.45 13.25 -5.13
N VAL A 189 37.34 14.26 -5.12
CA VAL A 189 37.76 15.01 -6.31
C VAL A 189 38.77 14.18 -7.08
#